data_AF-A0AAN0LZJ1-F1
#
_entry.id   AF-A0AAN0LZJ1-F1
#
_cell.length_a   1.000
_cell.length_b   1.000
_cell.length_c   1.000
_cell.angle_alpha   90.00
_cell.angle_beta   90.00
_cell.angle_gamma   90.00
#
_symmetry.space_group_name_H-M   'P 1'
#
loop_
_entity.id
_entity.type
_entity.pdbx_description
1 polymer ?
#
loop_
_entity_poly.entity_id
_entity_poly.type
_entity_poly.pdbx_seq_one_letter_code
_entity_poly.pdbx_strand_id
1 'polypeptide(L)'
;MKTEVVGQKVMILDTVQGESVNGNATWYKIAADSLLNSDRDRLAWITGGANRTATYDRNNNYLYIHSSNVRKVFDGKGSPVTPIEIKRGDANLDGKISLIDLAMVKSHLLGNSTLTGDNFVGGDANRDGKITLIDLALIKSHLLGNSSLD
;
A
#
# COMPACT_ATOMS: atom_id res chain seq x y z
N MET A 1 -19.60 -5.11 -15.24
CA MET A 1 -18.72 -3.95 -15.51
C MET A 1 -17.41 -4.20 -14.77
N LYS A 2 -16.26 -4.30 -15.45
CA LYS A 2 -14.96 -4.34 -14.74
C LYS A 2 -14.71 -2.92 -14.25
N THR A 3 -14.78 -2.70 -12.94
CA THR A 3 -14.56 -1.39 -12.29
C THR A 3 -13.11 -1.21 -11.84
N GLU A 4 -12.28 -2.23 -11.97
CA GLU A 4 -10.86 -2.19 -11.63
C GLU A 4 -10.08 -1.50 -12.75
N VAL A 5 -9.47 -0.36 -12.43
CA VAL A 5 -8.57 0.39 -13.29
C VAL A 5 -7.16 0.24 -12.76
N VAL A 6 -6.25 -0.33 -13.56
CA VAL A 6 -4.85 -0.57 -13.18
C VAL A 6 -3.93 0.37 -13.96
N GLY A 7 -2.88 0.85 -13.32
CA GLY A 7 -1.84 1.68 -13.96
C GLY A 7 -2.15 3.17 -14.06
N GLN A 8 -3.23 3.65 -13.45
CA GLN A 8 -3.51 5.08 -13.36
C GLN A 8 -2.45 5.78 -12.50
N LYS A 9 -1.90 6.88 -13.03
CA LYS A 9 -0.98 7.74 -12.28
C LYS A 9 -1.80 8.74 -11.46
N VAL A 10 -1.46 8.87 -10.18
CA VAL A 10 -2.07 9.82 -9.25
C VAL A 10 -1.00 10.65 -8.57
N MET A 11 -1.34 11.86 -8.15
CA MET A 11 -0.47 12.70 -7.32
C MET A 11 -0.78 12.43 -5.85
N ILE A 12 0.21 11.97 -5.09
CA ILE A 12 0.12 11.87 -3.63
C ILE A 12 0.38 13.26 -3.06
N LEU A 13 -0.59 13.76 -2.30
CA LEU A 13 -0.58 15.05 -1.63
C LEU A 13 -0.07 14.94 -0.19
N ASP A 14 -0.40 13.85 0.49
CA ASP A 14 -0.02 13.62 1.88
C ASP A 14 -0.10 12.13 2.26
N THR A 15 0.53 11.76 3.39
CA THR A 15 0.41 10.45 4.03
C THR A 15 -0.35 10.59 5.35
N VAL A 16 -1.42 9.83 5.51
CA VAL A 16 -2.29 9.88 6.70
C VAL A 16 -2.50 8.47 7.27
N GLN A 17 -3.02 8.39 8.49
CA GLN A 17 -3.45 7.13 9.10
C GLN A 17 -4.96 6.91 8.87
N GLY A 18 -5.38 5.66 8.74
CA GLY A 18 -6.79 5.29 8.53
C GLY A 18 -7.10 3.88 9.01
N GLU A 19 -8.13 3.24 8.46
CA GLU A 19 -8.45 1.85 8.76
C GLU A 19 -7.28 0.93 8.41
N SER A 20 -6.98 -0.01 9.31
CA SER A 20 -5.91 -0.98 9.08
C SER A 20 -6.37 -2.08 8.11
N VAL A 21 -5.72 -2.16 6.95
CA VAL A 21 -5.88 -3.26 5.98
C VAL A 21 -4.65 -4.16 6.07
N ASN A 22 -4.84 -5.41 6.49
CA ASN A 22 -3.75 -6.38 6.68
C ASN A 22 -2.62 -5.85 7.58
N GLY A 23 -3.01 -5.23 8.70
CA GLY A 23 -2.09 -4.61 9.65
C GLY A 23 -1.51 -3.28 9.20
N ASN A 24 -1.65 -2.85 7.95
CA ASN A 24 -1.17 -1.55 7.51
C ASN A 24 -2.27 -0.49 7.66
N ALA A 25 -2.00 0.59 8.40
CA ALA A 25 -2.92 1.72 8.55
C ALA A 25 -2.51 2.93 7.70
N THR A 26 -1.57 2.76 6.77
CA THR A 26 -1.06 3.85 5.92
C THR A 26 -2.00 4.12 4.75
N TRP A 27 -2.49 5.35 4.68
CA TRP A 27 -3.31 5.84 3.57
C TRP A 27 -2.64 7.04 2.91
N TYR A 28 -2.85 7.20 1.61
CA TYR A 28 -2.43 8.38 0.89
C TYR A 28 -3.60 9.27 0.59
N LYS A 29 -3.44 10.56 0.88
CA LYS A 29 -4.27 11.62 0.33
C LYS A 29 -3.81 11.83 -1.11
N ILE A 30 -4.66 11.55 -2.09
CA ILE A 30 -4.35 11.73 -3.52
C ILE A 30 -5.15 12.86 -4.11
N ALA A 31 -4.61 13.55 -5.11
CA ALA A 31 -5.36 14.55 -5.88
C ALA A 31 -6.58 13.90 -6.54
N ALA A 32 -7.75 14.50 -6.37
CA ALA A 32 -8.95 14.07 -7.08
C ALA A 32 -9.00 14.75 -8.45
N ASP A 33 -9.36 14.00 -9.49
CA ASP A 33 -9.71 14.59 -10.79
C ASP A 33 -11.06 15.33 -10.72
N SER A 34 -11.95 14.87 -9.83
CA SER A 34 -13.25 15.51 -9.58
C SER A 34 -13.10 16.71 -8.66
N LEU A 35 -13.78 17.80 -9.00
CA LEU A 35 -13.95 18.95 -8.12
C LEU A 35 -15.04 18.64 -7.10
N LEU A 36 -14.73 18.77 -5.83
CA LEU A 36 -15.65 18.53 -4.73
C LEU A 36 -15.90 19.84 -3.95
N ASN A 37 -17.08 19.94 -3.33
CA ASN A 37 -17.41 21.03 -2.42
C ASN A 37 -16.77 20.82 -1.04
N SER A 38 -17.08 21.69 -0.07
CA SER A 38 -16.60 21.59 1.32
C SER A 38 -17.05 20.33 2.05
N ASP A 39 -18.22 19.80 1.68
CA ASP A 39 -18.76 18.54 2.23
C ASP A 39 -18.19 17.31 1.51
N ARG A 40 -17.33 17.55 0.51
CA ARG A 40 -16.63 16.54 -0.29
C ARG A 40 -17.54 15.75 -1.24
N ASP A 41 -18.70 16.33 -1.54
CA ASP A 41 -19.57 15.87 -2.63
C ASP A 41 -19.09 16.39 -3.97
N ARG A 42 -19.35 15.62 -5.04
CA ARG A 42 -19.05 16.05 -6.42
C ARG A 42 -19.78 17.35 -6.71
N LEU A 43 -19.00 18.38 -7.05
CA LEU A 43 -19.55 19.66 -7.46
C LEU A 43 -20.49 19.45 -8.65
N ALA A 44 -21.70 20.00 -8.57
CA ALA A 44 -22.70 19.83 -9.61
C ALA A 44 -22.16 20.32 -10.95
N TRP A 45 -22.42 19.56 -12.01
CA TRP A 45 -22.15 20.03 -13.37
C TRP A 45 -23.06 21.23 -13.63
N ILE A 46 -22.48 22.42 -13.78
CA ILE A 46 -23.30 23.59 -14.03
C ILE A 46 -23.60 23.69 -15.53
N THR A 47 -24.86 23.47 -15.89
CA THR A 47 -25.35 23.58 -17.26
C THR A 47 -25.52 25.05 -17.67
N GLY A 48 -25.09 25.43 -18.88
CA GLY A 48 -25.47 26.71 -19.49
C GLY A 48 -24.38 27.77 -19.74
N GLY A 49 -23.13 27.41 -20.05
CA GLY A 49 -22.17 28.38 -20.60
C GLY A 49 -20.78 27.82 -20.83
N ALA A 50 -20.22 28.06 -22.02
CA ALA A 50 -18.86 27.68 -22.39
C ALA A 50 -17.84 28.46 -21.53
N ASN A 51 -16.86 27.74 -20.97
CA ASN A 51 -15.85 28.25 -20.03
C ASN A 51 -16.36 28.77 -18.69
N ARG A 52 -16.47 27.86 -17.73
CA ARG A 52 -16.50 28.21 -16.30
C ARG A 52 -15.17 27.80 -15.67
N THR A 53 -14.46 28.78 -15.13
CA THR A 53 -13.28 28.54 -14.30
C THR A 53 -13.75 28.00 -12.97
N ALA A 54 -13.56 26.70 -12.74
CA ALA A 54 -13.75 26.11 -11.43
C ALA A 54 -12.37 25.96 -10.77
N THR A 55 -12.22 26.56 -9.59
CA THR A 55 -10.93 26.60 -8.91
C THR A 55 -10.66 25.26 -8.25
N TYR A 56 -9.46 24.73 -8.48
CA TYR A 56 -9.00 23.56 -7.75
C TYR A 56 -8.62 23.96 -6.32
N ASP A 57 -9.44 23.57 -5.35
CA ASP A 57 -9.16 23.74 -3.93
C ASP A 57 -8.48 22.48 -3.36
N ARG A 58 -7.20 22.58 -3.01
CA ARG A 58 -6.41 21.48 -2.41
C ARG A 58 -6.96 21.00 -1.06
N ASN A 59 -7.74 21.83 -0.38
CA ASN A 59 -8.37 21.47 0.88
C ASN A 59 -9.64 20.64 0.67
N ASN A 60 -10.22 20.66 -0.53
CA ASN A 60 -11.48 19.99 -0.82
C ASN A 60 -11.40 19.02 -2.00
N ASN A 61 -10.33 18.96 -2.79
CA ASN A 61 -10.24 18.15 -4.01
C ASN A 61 -9.23 17.01 -3.91
N TYR A 62 -9.42 16.11 -2.97
CA TYR A 62 -8.58 14.92 -2.77
C TYR A 62 -9.38 13.63 -2.57
N LEU A 63 -8.76 12.47 -2.63
CA LEU A 63 -9.37 11.20 -2.19
C LEU A 63 -8.39 10.48 -1.27
N TYR A 64 -8.85 9.42 -0.62
CA TYR A 64 -7.98 8.53 0.13
C TYR A 64 -7.86 7.20 -0.59
N ILE A 65 -6.65 6.66 -0.64
CA ILE A 65 -6.36 5.33 -1.16
C ILE A 65 -5.39 4.64 -0.21
N HIS A 66 -5.69 3.40 0.17
CA HIS A 66 -4.83 2.63 1.04
C HIS A 66 -3.49 2.35 0.34
N SER A 67 -2.38 2.38 1.07
CA SER A 67 -1.05 2.28 0.48
C SER A 67 -0.80 0.96 -0.25
N SER A 68 -1.54 -0.11 0.06
CA SER A 68 -1.44 -1.38 -0.67
C SER A 68 -1.87 -1.29 -2.15
N ASN A 69 -2.65 -0.27 -2.53
CA ASN A 69 -3.17 -0.10 -3.88
C ASN A 69 -2.34 0.85 -4.75
N VAL A 70 -1.30 1.46 -4.20
CA VAL A 70 -0.48 2.44 -4.92
C VAL A 70 1.01 2.25 -4.63
N ARG A 71 1.84 2.58 -5.62
CA ARG A 71 3.30 2.60 -5.47
C ARG A 71 3.80 4.03 -5.71
N LYS A 72 4.65 4.53 -4.81
CA LYS A 72 5.38 5.78 -5.04
C LYS A 72 6.42 5.55 -6.13
N VAL A 73 6.32 6.31 -7.21
CA VAL A 73 7.23 6.24 -8.37
C VAL A 73 8.13 7.47 -8.49
N PHE A 74 7.74 8.58 -7.88
CA PHE A 74 8.54 9.82 -7.81
C PHE A 74 8.35 10.46 -6.43
N ASP A 75 9.40 11.10 -5.91
CA ASP A 75 9.44 11.74 -4.59
C ASP A 75 8.98 13.21 -4.62
N GLY A 76 8.51 13.70 -5.77
CA GLY A 76 8.15 15.10 -5.98
C GLY A 76 9.33 16.00 -6.34
N LYS A 77 10.57 15.51 -6.30
CA LYS A 77 11.77 16.21 -6.79
C LYS A 77 12.21 15.75 -8.18
N GLY A 78 11.41 14.91 -8.83
CA GLY A 78 11.71 14.32 -10.14
C GLY A 78 12.62 13.10 -10.06
N SER A 79 13.05 12.70 -8.87
CA SER A 79 13.81 11.47 -8.68
C SER A 79 12.86 10.27 -8.71
N PRO A 80 13.13 9.27 -9.56
CA PRO A 80 12.44 7.99 -9.47
C PRO A 80 12.62 7.44 -8.07
N VAL A 81 11.51 7.11 -7.40
CA VAL A 81 11.57 6.30 -6.20
C VAL A 81 11.69 4.87 -6.72
N THR A 82 12.84 4.26 -6.52
CA THR A 82 12.98 2.82 -6.75
C THR A 82 11.92 2.15 -5.88
N PRO A 83 10.95 1.43 -6.47
CA PRO A 83 10.02 0.66 -5.66
C PRO A 83 10.86 -0.23 -4.75
N ILE A 84 10.67 -0.12 -3.44
CA ILE A 84 11.24 -1.10 -2.53
C ILE A 84 10.49 -2.38 -2.87
N GLU A 85 11.12 -3.24 -3.66
CA GLU A 85 10.63 -4.58 -3.88
C GLU A 85 10.81 -5.32 -2.58
N ILE A 86 9.71 -5.46 -1.84
CA ILE A 86 9.70 -6.24 -0.60
C ILE A 86 9.83 -7.70 -0.99
N LYS A 87 10.95 -8.30 -0.60
CA LYS A 87 11.21 -9.70 -0.85
C LYS A 87 10.25 -10.55 -0.03
N ARG A 88 9.58 -11.50 -0.67
CA ARG A 88 8.69 -12.43 0.04
C ARG A 88 9.52 -13.28 1.02
N GLY A 89 9.08 -13.38 2.26
CA GLY A 89 9.80 -14.04 3.34
C GLY A 89 10.82 -13.16 4.08
N ASP A 90 11.04 -11.91 3.68
CA ASP A 90 11.86 -10.91 4.39
C ASP A 90 10.94 -10.05 5.28
N ALA A 91 10.59 -10.60 6.45
CA ALA A 91 9.64 -9.98 7.36
C ALA A 91 10.25 -8.81 8.14
N ASN A 92 11.58 -8.70 8.25
CA ASN A 92 12.26 -7.60 8.93
C ASN A 92 12.72 -6.46 7.98
N LEU A 93 12.64 -6.67 6.66
CA LEU A 93 13.00 -5.74 5.59
C LEU A 93 14.50 -5.40 5.52
N ASP A 94 15.36 -6.34 5.94
CA ASP A 94 16.81 -6.16 5.88
C ASP A 94 17.45 -6.59 4.55
N GLY A 95 16.63 -7.09 3.62
CA GLY A 95 17.03 -7.55 2.29
C GLY A 95 17.45 -9.02 2.24
N LYS A 96 17.38 -9.76 3.36
CA LYS A 96 17.75 -11.18 3.45
C LYS A 96 16.60 -11.99 4.02
N ILE A 97 16.53 -13.26 3.64
CA ILE A 97 15.62 -14.21 4.28
C ILE A 97 16.43 -15.01 5.29
N SER A 98 16.12 -14.86 6.57
CA SER A 98 16.90 -15.36 7.70
C SER A 98 16.03 -15.96 8.80
N LEU A 99 16.68 -16.46 9.86
CA LEU A 99 15.98 -16.92 11.06
C LEU A 99 15.24 -15.80 11.80
N ILE A 100 15.62 -14.53 11.59
CA ILE A 100 14.94 -13.38 12.18
C ILE A 100 13.53 -13.26 11.59
N ASP A 101 13.41 -13.43 10.27
CA ASP A 101 12.13 -13.36 9.57
C ASP A 101 11.19 -14.49 10.00
N LEU A 102 11.74 -15.71 10.09
CA LEU A 102 11.01 -16.86 10.62
C LEU A 102 10.53 -16.63 12.05
N ALA A 103 11.36 -16.02 12.90
CA ALA A 103 11.01 -15.69 14.28
C ALA A 103 9.92 -14.61 14.35
N MET A 104 9.97 -13.61 13.47
CA MET A 104 8.97 -12.55 13.38
C MET A 104 7.60 -13.08 12.94
N VAL A 105 7.56 -13.91 11.89
CA VAL A 105 6.34 -14.60 11.47
C VAL A 105 5.80 -15.51 12.58
N LYS A 106 6.66 -16.29 13.25
CA LYS A 106 6.26 -17.11 14.41
C LYS A 106 5.69 -16.25 15.54
N SER A 107 6.32 -15.12 15.84
CA SER A 107 5.85 -14.19 16.89
C SER A 107 4.47 -13.61 16.56
N HIS A 108 4.23 -13.27 15.29
CA HIS A 108 2.90 -12.88 14.79
C HIS A 108 1.87 -13.99 15.03
N LEU A 109 2.18 -15.23 14.64
CA LEU A 109 1.27 -16.36 14.81
C LEU A 109 0.96 -16.70 16.27
N LEU A 110 1.90 -16.40 17.19
CA LEU A 110 1.72 -16.60 18.63
C LEU A 110 1.02 -15.42 19.32
N GLY A 111 0.77 -14.30 18.61
CA GLY A 111 0.18 -13.09 19.17
C GLY A 111 1.13 -12.28 20.06
N ASN A 112 2.44 -12.58 20.02
CA ASN A 112 3.45 -11.86 20.81
C ASN A 112 3.84 -10.51 20.17
N SER A 113 3.66 -10.39 18.86
CA SER A 113 3.82 -9.15 18.09
C SER A 113 2.88 -9.17 16.89
N THR A 114 2.71 -8.05 16.18
CA THR A 114 1.91 -8.00 14.97
C THR A 114 2.73 -7.41 13.83
N LEU A 115 3.02 -8.23 12.82
CA LEU A 115 3.48 -7.76 11.52
C LEU A 115 2.40 -6.88 10.87
N THR A 116 2.82 -5.72 10.40
CA THR A 116 1.99 -4.65 9.83
C THR A 116 2.73 -4.02 8.64
N GLY A 117 2.02 -3.36 7.74
CA GLY A 117 2.69 -2.58 6.70
C GLY A 117 3.59 -3.42 5.80
N ASP A 118 4.77 -2.89 5.50
CA ASP A 118 5.75 -3.57 4.65
C ASP A 118 6.29 -4.86 5.29
N ASN A 119 6.40 -4.90 6.63
CA ASN A 119 6.78 -6.13 7.36
C ASN A 119 5.72 -7.24 7.22
N PHE A 120 4.44 -6.88 7.12
CA PHE A 120 3.38 -7.83 6.78
C PHE A 120 3.57 -8.36 5.36
N VAL A 121 3.81 -7.47 4.40
CA VAL A 121 4.04 -7.87 2.99
C VAL A 121 5.28 -8.78 2.87
N GLY A 122 6.32 -8.52 3.65
CA GLY A 122 7.50 -9.37 3.74
C GLY A 122 7.23 -10.71 4.42
N GLY A 123 6.39 -10.73 5.47
CA GLY A 123 6.01 -11.95 6.18
C GLY A 123 5.00 -12.84 5.46
N ASP A 124 4.16 -12.28 4.58
CA ASP A 124 3.17 -12.97 3.74
C ASP A 124 3.90 -13.64 2.56
N ALA A 125 4.56 -14.75 2.89
CA ALA A 125 5.46 -15.42 1.96
C ALA A 125 4.71 -16.10 0.81
N ASN A 126 3.42 -16.44 0.92
CA ASN A 126 2.62 -16.96 -0.20
C ASN A 126 1.83 -15.88 -0.96
N ARG A 127 1.79 -14.63 -0.45
CA ARG A 127 1.06 -13.48 -1.00
C ARG A 127 -0.46 -13.69 -1.06
N ASP A 128 -1.02 -14.42 -0.11
CA ASP A 128 -2.47 -14.66 -0.02
C ASP A 128 -3.21 -13.59 0.80
N GLY A 129 -2.46 -12.62 1.35
CA GLY A 129 -2.99 -11.54 2.16
C GLY A 129 -3.18 -11.89 3.63
N LYS A 130 -2.59 -13.00 4.12
CA LYS A 130 -2.65 -13.43 5.52
C LYS A 130 -1.28 -13.93 5.98
N ILE A 131 -1.02 -13.81 7.28
CA ILE A 131 0.13 -14.48 7.91
C ILE A 131 -0.36 -15.76 8.55
N THR A 132 0.07 -16.90 8.02
CA THR A 132 -0.36 -18.24 8.45
C THR A 132 0.83 -19.18 8.66
N LEU A 133 0.54 -20.42 9.08
CA LEU A 133 1.56 -21.48 9.15
C LEU A 133 2.15 -21.83 7.77
N ILE A 134 1.45 -21.51 6.68
CA ILE A 134 1.97 -21.74 5.32
C ILE A 134 3.17 -20.83 5.08
N ASP A 135 3.10 -19.56 5.49
CA ASP A 135 4.19 -18.60 5.33
C ASP A 135 5.41 -18.98 6.14
N LEU A 136 5.18 -19.38 7.40
CA LEU A 136 6.22 -19.91 8.28
C LEU A 136 6.91 -21.14 7.65
N ALA A 137 6.13 -22.05 7.04
CA ALA A 137 6.66 -23.25 6.40
C ALA A 137 7.46 -22.92 5.14
N LEU A 138 7.02 -21.95 4.34
CA LEU A 138 7.73 -21.49 3.13
C LEU A 138 9.09 -20.86 3.49
N ILE A 139 9.11 -19.95 4.47
CA ILE A 139 10.37 -19.35 4.94
C ILE A 139 11.30 -20.43 5.49
N LYS A 140 10.79 -21.36 6.31
CA LYS A 140 11.59 -22.47 6.83
C LYS A 140 12.14 -23.35 5.71
N SER A 141 11.32 -23.69 4.72
CA SER A 141 11.73 -24.50 3.56
C SER A 141 12.83 -23.82 2.76
N HIS A 142 12.77 -22.50 2.61
CA HIS A 142 13.83 -21.69 2.00
C HIS A 142 15.14 -21.75 2.78
N LEU A 143 15.09 -21.55 4.09
CA LEU A 143 16.27 -21.62 4.96
C LEU A 143 16.93 -23.00 4.97
N LEU A 144 16.15 -24.07 4.71
CA LEU A 144 16.64 -25.44 4.59
C LEU A 144 17.15 -25.79 3.19
N GLY A 145 17.00 -24.91 2.20
CA GLY A 145 17.40 -25.17 0.81
C GLY A 145 16.44 -26.08 0.04
N ASN A 146 15.23 -26.32 0.57
CA ASN A 146 14.25 -27.21 -0.06
C ASN A 146 13.40 -26.51 -1.14
N SER A 147 13.31 -25.18 -1.10
CA SER A 147 12.57 -24.37 -2.08
C SER A 147 13.11 -22.93 -2.13
N SER A 148 13.11 -22.28 -3.29
CA SER A 148 13.47 -20.85 -3.37
C SER A 148 12.26 -19.95 -3.14
N LEU A 149 12.46 -18.90 -2.37
CA LEU A 149 11.59 -17.73 -2.32
C LEU A 149 12.30 -16.66 -3.16
N ASP A 150 11.90 -16.57 -4.42
CA ASP A 150 12.37 -15.57 -5.38
C ASP A 150 11.63 -14.25 -5.18
#